data_AF-A0A963Z145-F1
#
_entry.id   AF-A0A963Z145-F1
#
_cell.length_a   1.000
_cell.length_b   1.000
_cell.length_c   1.000
_cell.angle_alpha   90.00
_cell.angle_beta   90.00
_cell.angle_gamma   90.00
#
_symmetry.space_group_name_H-M   'P 1'
#
loop_
_entity.id
_entity.type
_entity.pdbx_description
1 polymer ?
#
loop_
_entity_poly.entity_id
_entity_poly.type
_entity_poly.pdbx_seq_one_letter_code
_entity_poly.pdbx_strand_id
1 'polypeptide(L)' 'MTAQDAARQESGSLGDALPREMTRVRDHVLPHYVELGPVGIFGVTMIRKDLDDAARAMAAGDLIEMIRCYKALKETQA' A
#
# COMPACT_ATOMS: atom_id res chain seq x y z
N MET A 1 26.03 -14.01 -1.85
CA MET A 1 24.64 -13.54 -1.65
C MET A 1 24.00 -13.46 -3.03
N THR A 2 23.19 -14.45 -3.39
CA THR A 2 22.62 -14.58 -4.74
C THR A 2 21.24 -13.92 -4.79
N ALA A 3 20.77 -13.52 -5.98
CA ALA A 3 19.49 -12.85 -6.20
C ALA A 3 18.26 -13.64 -5.67
N GLN A 4 18.40 -14.95 -5.45
CA GLN A 4 17.37 -15.81 -4.86
C GLN A 4 17.14 -15.57 -3.35
N ASP A 5 18.12 -15.04 -2.62
CA ASP A 5 17.94 -14.71 -1.19
C ASP A 5 17.14 -13.42 -0.98
N ALA A 6 17.23 -12.46 -1.92
CA ALA A 6 16.41 -11.25 -1.90
C ALA A 6 14.92 -11.58 -2.15
N ALA A 7 14.64 -12.52 -3.07
CA ALA A 7 13.28 -12.98 -3.34
C ALA A 7 12.63 -13.73 -2.16
N ARG A 8 13.42 -14.36 -1.28
CA ARG A 8 12.91 -14.98 -0.04
C ARG A 8 12.55 -13.96 1.04
N GLN A 9 13.06 -12.73 0.99
CA GLN A 9 12.82 -11.71 2.02
C GLN A 9 11.47 -10.99 1.90
N GLU A 10 10.70 -11.22 0.82
CA GLU A 10 9.31 -10.74 0.71
C GLU A 10 8.30 -11.62 1.48
N SER A 11 8.76 -12.67 2.16
CA SER A 11 7.94 -13.70 2.83
C SER A 11 7.48 -13.31 4.25
N GLY A 12 7.02 -12.08 4.45
CA GLY A 12 6.38 -11.68 5.72
C GLY A 12 4.91 -12.14 5.78
N SER A 13 4.36 -12.24 6.99
CA SER A 13 2.91 -12.43 7.12
C SER A 13 2.17 -11.24 6.50
N LEU A 14 0.88 -11.39 6.17
CA LEU A 14 0.08 -10.25 5.73
C LEU A 14 0.09 -9.11 6.76
N GLY A 15 0.17 -9.44 8.05
CA GLY A 15 0.30 -8.47 9.15
C GLY A 15 1.57 -7.63 9.07
N ASP A 16 2.63 -8.13 8.45
CA ASP A 16 3.86 -7.36 8.24
C ASP A 16 3.91 -6.71 6.86
N ALA A 17 3.38 -7.41 5.84
CA ALA A 17 3.43 -6.97 4.46
C ALA A 17 2.52 -5.77 4.20
N LEU A 18 1.31 -5.76 4.77
CA LEU A 18 0.34 -4.69 4.57
C LEU A 18 0.84 -3.34 5.13
N PRO A 19 1.30 -3.23 6.40
CA PRO A 19 1.84 -1.97 6.91
C PRO A 19 3.05 -1.44 6.14
N ARG A 20 3.94 -2.34 5.66
CA ARG A 20 5.07 -1.94 4.82
C ARG A 20 4.60 -1.36 3.49
N GLU A 21 3.63 -2.00 2.85
CA GLU A 21 3.09 -1.53 1.59
C GLU A 21 2.33 -0.20 1.75
N MET A 22 1.55 -0.04 2.82
CA MET A 22 0.93 1.23 3.19
C MET A 22 1.97 2.34 3.35
N THR A 23 3.11 2.04 4.00
CA THR A 23 4.23 2.98 4.16
C THR A 23 4.83 3.34 2.80
N ARG A 24 5.08 2.36 1.92
CA ARG A 24 5.58 2.61 0.56
C ARG A 24 4.66 3.53 -0.23
N VAL A 25 3.36 3.23 -0.25
CA VAL A 25 2.38 4.03 -0.99
C VAL A 25 2.29 5.44 -0.42
N ARG A 26 2.26 5.60 0.91
CA ARG A 26 2.21 6.91 1.58
C ARG A 26 3.46 7.75 1.32
N ASP A 27 4.64 7.15 1.42
CA ASP A 27 5.91 7.89 1.47
C ASP A 27 6.57 8.03 0.09
N HIS A 28 6.23 7.16 -0.87
CA HIS A 28 6.84 7.16 -2.20
C HIS A 28 5.86 7.37 -3.34
N VAL A 29 4.61 6.89 -3.26
CA VAL A 29 3.66 7.01 -4.39
C VAL A 29 2.80 8.26 -4.29
N LEU A 30 2.20 8.50 -3.12
CA LEU A 30 1.31 9.63 -2.88
C LEU A 30 1.95 10.99 -3.19
N PRO A 31 3.24 11.26 -2.85
CA PRO A 31 3.86 12.56 -3.16
C PRO A 31 3.84 12.90 -4.64
N HIS A 32 4.06 11.93 -5.54
CA HIS A 32 4.01 12.17 -6.98
C HIS A 32 2.64 12.68 -7.45
N TYR A 33 1.55 12.11 -6.93
CA TYR A 33 0.20 12.61 -7.23
C TYR A 33 -0.10 13.98 -6.62
N VAL A 34 0.47 14.27 -5.44
CA VAL A 34 0.34 15.59 -4.81
C VAL A 34 1.07 16.66 -5.61
N GLU A 35 2.26 16.36 -6.14
CA GLU A 35 3.07 17.26 -6.96
C GLU A 35 2.38 17.68 -8.27
N LEU A 36 1.48 16.84 -8.81
CA LEU A 36 0.66 17.18 -9.98
C LEU A 36 -0.40 18.27 -9.72
N GLY A 37 -0.62 18.66 -8.46
CA GLY A 37 -1.59 19.69 -8.09
C GLY A 37 -3.04 19.29 -8.43
N PRO A 38 -3.88 20.18 -8.97
CA PRO A 38 -5.29 19.90 -9.23
C PRO A 38 -5.54 18.70 -10.15
N VAL A 39 -4.62 18.41 -11.09
CA VAL A 39 -4.75 17.27 -12.01
C VAL A 39 -4.59 15.93 -11.27
N GLY A 40 -3.79 15.89 -10.21
CA GLY A 40 -3.55 14.70 -9.41
C GLY A 40 -4.60 14.44 -8.32
N ILE A 41 -5.54 15.35 -8.08
CA ILE A 41 -6.41 15.31 -6.89
C ILE A 41 -7.28 14.05 -6.82
N PHE A 42 -7.69 13.51 -7.96
CA PHE A 42 -8.44 12.26 -8.01
C PHE A 42 -7.59 11.08 -7.51
N GLY A 43 -6.35 10.98 -8.00
CA GLY A 43 -5.39 9.95 -7.55
C GLY A 43 -5.06 10.09 -6.06
N VAL A 44 -4.81 11.31 -5.58
CA VAL A 44 -4.59 11.59 -4.15
C VAL A 44 -5.78 11.12 -3.30
N THR A 45 -6.99 11.40 -3.74
CA THR A 45 -8.21 11.02 -3.00
C THR A 45 -8.36 9.50 -2.94
N MET A 46 -8.07 8.80 -4.04
CA MET A 46 -8.20 7.35 -4.09
C MET A 46 -7.15 6.64 -3.26
N ILE A 47 -5.89 7.06 -3.37
CA ILE A 47 -4.80 6.52 -2.56
C ILE A 47 -5.08 6.69 -1.06
N ARG A 48 -5.57 7.86 -0.64
CA ARG A 48 -5.92 8.10 0.76
C ARG A 48 -7.06 7.19 1.24
N LYS A 49 -8.08 7.01 0.40
CA LYS A 49 -9.17 6.09 0.72
C LYS A 49 -8.66 4.66 0.95
N ASP A 50 -7.80 4.16 0.05
CA ASP A 50 -7.28 2.79 0.14
C ASP A 50 -6.39 2.61 1.37
N LEU A 51 -5.58 3.62 1.72
CA LEU A 51 -4.79 3.62 2.96
C LEU A 51 -5.68 3.62 4.21
N ASP A 52 -6.77 4.39 4.22
CA ASP A 52 -7.72 4.43 5.33
C ASP A 52 -8.50 3.12 5.47
N ASP A 53 -8.91 2.50 4.36
CA ASP A 53 -9.57 1.20 4.35
C ASP A 53 -8.65 0.11 4.88
N ALA A 54 -7.38 0.11 4.46
CA ALA A 54 -6.37 -0.81 4.97
C ALA A 54 -6.18 -0.66 6.49
N ALA A 55 -6.08 0.58 6.99
CA ALA A 55 -5.97 0.86 8.42
C ALA A 55 -7.18 0.34 9.22
N ARG A 56 -8.40 0.55 8.69
CA ARG A 56 -9.63 0.03 9.29
C ARG A 56 -9.68 -1.49 9.30
N ALA A 57 -9.34 -2.14 8.19
CA ALA A 57 -9.33 -3.59 8.08
C ALA A 57 -8.36 -4.23 9.08
N MET A 58 -7.17 -3.67 9.23
CA MET A 58 -6.19 -4.12 10.24
C MET A 58 -6.72 -3.96 11.66
N ALA A 59 -7.31 -2.80 11.98
CA ALA A 59 -7.85 -2.53 13.31
C ALA A 59 -9.03 -3.46 13.66
N ALA A 60 -9.85 -3.83 12.67
CA ALA A 60 -10.95 -4.75 12.82
C ALA A 60 -10.53 -6.24 12.83
N GLY A 61 -9.31 -6.56 12.41
CA GLY A 61 -8.87 -7.94 12.17
C GLY A 61 -9.57 -8.61 10.99
N ASP A 62 -10.09 -7.84 10.03
CA ASP A 62 -10.77 -8.37 8.85
C ASP A 62 -9.72 -8.85 7.82
N LEU A 63 -9.39 -10.14 7.90
CA LEU A 63 -8.38 -10.75 7.05
C LEU A 63 -8.69 -10.65 5.55
N ILE A 64 -9.97 -10.76 5.17
CA ILE A 64 -10.34 -10.74 3.74
C ILE A 64 -10.17 -9.34 3.19
N GLU A 65 -10.60 -8.33 3.95
CA GLU A 65 -10.44 -6.94 3.53
C GLU A 65 -8.95 -6.52 3.55
N MET A 66 -8.17 -6.98 4.53
CA MET A 66 -6.71 -6.78 4.54
C MET A 66 -6.05 -7.32 3.26
N ILE A 67 -6.46 -8.49 2.76
CA ILE A 67 -5.91 -9.06 1.50
C ILE A 67 -6.29 -8.19 0.31
N ARG A 68 -7.52 -7.68 0.26
CA ARG A 68 -7.99 -6.83 -0.84
C ARG A 68 -7.25 -5.50 -0.87
N CYS A 69 -7.18 -4.82 0.28
CA CYS A 69 -6.43 -3.57 0.39
C CYS A 69 -4.96 -3.77 0.04
N TYR A 70 -4.34 -4.86 0.50
CA TYR A 70 -2.95 -5.16 0.17
C TYR A 70 -2.73 -5.28 -1.35
N LYS A 71 -3.63 -5.96 -2.06
CA LYS A 71 -3.54 -6.08 -3.53
C LYS A 71 -3.71 -4.73 -4.22
N ALA A 72 -4.72 -3.95 -3.82
CA ALA A 72 -4.96 -2.62 -4.39
C ALA A 72 -3.75 -1.67 -4.21
N LEU A 73 -3.16 -1.67 -3.00
CA LEU A 73 -1.97 -0.86 -2.71
C LEU A 73 -0.75 -1.30 -3.54
N LYS A 74 -0.57 -2.61 -3.77
CA LYS A 74 0.50 -3.14 -4.63
C LYS A 74 0.35 -2.73 -6.09
N GLU A 75 -0.88 -2.59 -6.57
CA GLU A 75 -1.18 -2.14 -7.94
C GLU A 75 -1.02 -0.63 -8.10
N THR A 76 -0.99 0.13 -7.01
CA THR A 76 -0.82 1.58 -7.03
C THR A 76 0.63 1.96 -7.35
N GLN A 77 0.83 2.68 -8.45
CA GLN A 77 2.11 3.15 -8.97
C GLN A 77 2.08 4.67 -9.17
N ALA A 78 3.26 5.28 -9.31
CA ALA A 78 3.42 6.69 -9.64
C ALA A 78 3.64 6.91 -11.13
#